data_AF-A0A3P6UBY4-F1
#
_entry.id   AF-A0A3P6UBY4-F1
#
_cell.length_a   1.000
_cell.length_b   1.000
_cell.length_c   1.000
_cell.angle_alpha   90.00
_cell.angle_beta   90.00
_cell.angle_gamma   90.00
#
_symmetry.space_group_name_H-M   'P 1'
#
loop_
_entity.id
_entity.type
_entity.pdbx_description
1 polymer ?
#
loop_
_entity_poly.entity_id
_entity_poly.type
_entity_poly.pdbx_seq_one_letter_code
_entity_poly.pdbx_strand_id
1 'polypeptide(L)'
;MMSADSQTLPCSRPLADLRIEQAYHLDQLRSKLTGLDMRDLVPQLVARQVLRSQEMSEVYSKEKREDQVDKLIEILKTKNHWLGPLIDALIRSGQATLAKELLAISRTKNN
;
A
#
# COMPACT_ATOMS: atom_id res chain seq x y z
N MET A 1 50.40 -15.05 5.59
CA MET A 1 49.71 -13.81 6.02
C MET A 1 48.36 -13.82 5.34
N MET A 2 47.27 -13.86 6.10
CA MET A 2 45.90 -14.01 5.59
C MET A 2 45.38 -12.67 5.08
N SER A 3 44.89 -12.65 3.83
CA SER A 3 44.17 -11.52 3.25
C SER A 3 42.81 -11.39 3.93
N ALA A 4 42.52 -10.19 4.45
CA ALA A 4 41.22 -9.85 4.99
C ALA A 4 40.27 -9.52 3.84
N ASP A 5 39.44 -10.48 3.44
CA ASP A 5 38.28 -10.24 2.59
C ASP A 5 37.25 -9.43 3.38
N SER A 6 37.24 -8.12 3.16
CA SER A 6 36.17 -7.23 3.61
C SER A 6 34.88 -7.62 2.90
N GLN A 7 34.08 -8.47 3.53
CA GLN A 7 32.70 -8.73 3.14
C GLN A 7 31.93 -7.40 3.21
N THR A 8 31.69 -6.79 2.06
CA THR A 8 30.78 -5.65 1.92
C THR A 8 29.38 -6.15 2.25
N LEU A 9 28.89 -5.79 3.43
CA LEU A 9 27.48 -5.97 3.77
C LEU A 9 26.63 -5.32 2.66
N PRO A 10 25.61 -5.99 2.11
CA PRO A 10 24.71 -5.35 1.16
C PRO A 10 24.08 -4.14 1.85
N CYS A 11 24.41 -2.94 1.37
CA CYS A 11 23.87 -1.70 1.92
C CYS A 11 22.35 -1.76 1.86
N SER A 12 21.70 -1.84 3.02
CA SER A 12 20.25 -1.77 3.13
C SER A 12 19.74 -0.52 2.43
N ARG A 13 18.79 -0.67 1.50
CA ARG A 13 18.16 0.45 0.79
C ARG A 13 17.60 1.47 1.80
N PRO A 14 17.82 2.79 1.61
CA PRO A 14 17.24 3.81 2.47
C PRO A 14 15.71 3.69 2.55
N LEU A 15 15.14 3.85 3.75
CA LEU A 15 13.69 3.82 3.95
C LEU A 15 12.94 4.89 3.13
N ALA A 16 13.59 6.01 2.84
CA ALA A 16 13.03 7.07 2.00
C ALA A 16 12.76 6.57 0.57
N ASP A 17 13.68 5.83 -0.03
CA ASP A 17 13.56 5.29 -1.38
C ASP A 17 12.43 4.26 -1.47
N LEU A 18 12.31 3.40 -0.44
CA LEU A 18 11.22 2.44 -0.33
C LEU A 18 9.85 3.13 -0.26
N ARG A 19 9.72 4.24 0.47
CA ARG A 19 8.46 5.01 0.51
C ARG A 19 8.12 5.65 -0.82
N ILE A 20 9.11 6.19 -1.53
CA ILE A 20 8.90 6.78 -2.87
C ILE A 20 8.41 5.70 -3.83
N GLU A 21 9.02 4.52 -3.82
CA GLU A 21 8.61 3.39 -4.64
C GLU A 21 7.19 2.90 -4.29
N GLN A 22 6.90 2.76 -2.99
CA GLN A 22 5.56 2.37 -2.54
C GLN A 22 4.50 3.42 -2.89
N ALA A 23 4.83 4.71 -2.80
CA ALA A 23 3.94 5.79 -3.21
C ALA A 23 3.66 5.77 -4.72
N TYR A 24 4.67 5.49 -5.53
CA TYR A 24 4.51 5.31 -6.98
C TYR A 24 3.59 4.12 -7.31
N HIS A 25 3.78 2.99 -6.62
CA HIS A 25 2.89 1.83 -6.79
C HIS A 25 1.46 2.15 -6.35
N LEU A 26 1.25 2.92 -5.28
CA LEU A 26 -0.09 3.37 -4.87
C LEU A 26 -0.79 4.18 -5.96
N ASP A 27 -0.07 5.11 -6.61
CA ASP A 27 -0.64 5.91 -7.69
C ASP A 27 -1.09 5.06 -8.89
N GLN A 28 -0.34 4.01 -9.21
CA GLN A 28 -0.72 3.05 -10.26
C GLN A 28 -1.99 2.25 -9.92
N LEU A 29 -2.37 2.15 -8.63
CA LEU A 29 -3.56 1.43 -8.19
C LEU A 29 -4.81 2.31 -8.19
N ARG A 30 -4.68 3.62 -8.31
CA ARG A 30 -5.79 4.57 -8.25
C ARG A 30 -6.96 4.15 -9.13
N SER A 31 -6.71 3.89 -10.41
CA SER A 31 -7.75 3.48 -11.37
C SER A 31 -8.41 2.14 -11.00
N LYS A 32 -7.67 1.23 -10.36
CA LYS A 32 -8.16 -0.08 -9.93
C LYS A 32 -8.99 0.02 -8.64
N LEU A 33 -8.60 0.91 -7.73
CA LEU A 33 -9.31 1.16 -6.47
C LEU A 33 -10.64 1.89 -6.69
N THR A 34 -10.77 2.69 -7.75
CA THR A 34 -12.05 3.35 -8.12
C THR A 34 -13.21 2.37 -8.34
N GLY A 35 -12.91 1.15 -8.79
CA GLY A 35 -13.93 0.10 -8.98
C GLY A 35 -14.40 -0.57 -7.69
N LEU A 36 -13.81 -0.24 -6.54
CA LEU A 36 -14.07 -0.92 -5.27
C LEU A 36 -15.11 -0.17 -4.43
N ASP A 37 -15.85 -0.93 -3.63
CA ASP A 37 -16.65 -0.33 -2.57
C ASP A 37 -15.74 0.04 -1.38
N MET A 38 -15.65 1.34 -1.10
CA MET A 38 -14.89 1.86 0.04
C MET A 38 -15.43 1.33 1.37
N ARG A 39 -16.72 0.98 1.44
CA ARG A 39 -17.37 0.40 2.63
C ARG A 39 -16.85 -0.97 2.99
N ASP A 40 -16.33 -1.72 2.01
CA ASP A 40 -15.70 -3.02 2.27
C ASP A 40 -14.20 -2.87 2.57
N LEU A 41 -13.56 -1.87 1.96
CA LEU A 41 -12.11 -1.70 2.03
C LEU A 41 -11.65 -0.95 3.28
N VAL A 42 -12.21 0.22 3.56
CA VAL A 42 -11.74 1.12 4.62
C VAL A 42 -11.90 0.52 6.02
N PRO A 43 -13.02 -0.13 6.38
CA PRO A 43 -13.16 -0.74 7.71
C PRO A 43 -12.14 -1.87 7.96
N GLN A 44 -11.78 -2.63 6.92
CA GLN A 44 -10.74 -3.65 7.03
C GLN A 44 -9.38 -3.03 7.35
N LEU A 45 -9.04 -1.91 6.69
CA LEU A 45 -7.79 -1.19 6.94
C LEU A 45 -7.75 -0.56 8.34
N VAL A 46 -8.90 -0.15 8.89
CA VAL A 46 -9.00 0.28 10.30
C VAL A 46 -8.83 -0.90 11.25
N ALA A 47 -9.51 -2.02 11.00
CA ALA A 47 -9.40 -3.24 11.82
C ALA A 47 -7.97 -3.80 11.85
N ARG A 48 -7.21 -3.61 10.77
CA ARG A 48 -5.79 -3.96 10.64
C ARG A 48 -4.83 -2.88 11.16
N GLN A 49 -5.35 -1.81 11.78
CA GLN A 49 -4.59 -0.70 12.35
C GLN A 49 -3.71 0.08 11.34
N VAL A 50 -4.03 0.00 10.04
CA VAL A 50 -3.39 0.83 9.01
C VAL A 50 -3.97 2.24 9.06
N LEU A 51 -5.29 2.34 9.20
CA LEU A 51 -6.02 3.58 9.34
C LEU A 51 -6.53 3.75 10.77
N ARG A 52 -6.59 5.00 11.23
CA ARG A 52 -7.30 5.40 12.45
C ARG A 52 -8.77 5.70 12.12
N SER A 53 -9.63 5.71 13.15
CA SER A 53 -11.04 6.07 13.00
C SER A 53 -11.23 7.48 12.43
N GLN A 54 -10.38 8.43 12.81
CA GLN A 54 -10.39 9.79 12.25
C GLN A 54 -10.08 9.80 10.75
N GLU A 55 -9.09 9.02 10.32
CA GLU A 55 -8.69 8.89 8.90
C GLU A 55 -9.81 8.21 8.07
N MET A 56 -10.50 7.23 8.65
CA MET A 56 -11.71 6.65 8.06
C MET A 56 -12.81 7.71 7.87
N SER A 57 -13.02 8.57 8.87
CA SER A 57 -13.99 9.67 8.75
C SER A 57 -13.57 10.68 7.68
N GLU A 58 -12.28 10.98 7.54
CA GLU A 58 -11.77 11.84 6.47
C GLU A 58 -12.02 11.26 5.08
N VAL A 59 -11.81 9.96 4.90
CA VAL A 59 -12.15 9.27 3.64
C VAL A 59 -13.64 9.42 3.36
N TYR A 60 -14.53 9.03 4.27
CA TYR A 60 -15.97 9.07 4.02
C TYR A 60 -16.60 10.47 3.97
N SER A 61 -15.91 11.49 4.45
CA SER A 61 -16.33 12.89 4.28
C SER A 61 -16.33 13.34 2.82
N LYS A 62 -15.63 12.61 1.92
CA LYS A 62 -15.64 12.89 0.49
C LYS A 62 -16.92 12.35 -0.15
N GLU A 63 -17.57 13.19 -0.96
CA GLU A 63 -18.85 12.89 -1.59
C GLU A 63 -18.72 11.88 -2.74
N LYS A 64 -17.70 12.04 -3.59
CA LYS A 64 -17.47 11.18 -4.75
C LYS A 64 -16.54 10.02 -4.39
N ARG A 65 -16.77 8.85 -4.98
CA ARG A 65 -15.95 7.65 -4.76
C ARG A 65 -14.50 7.89 -5.20
N GLU A 66 -14.29 8.60 -6.30
CA GLU A 66 -12.96 8.96 -6.80
C GLU A 66 -12.20 9.79 -5.75
N ASP A 67 -12.88 10.76 -5.13
CA ASP A 67 -12.28 11.60 -4.10
C ASP A 67 -12.01 10.81 -2.81
N GLN A 68 -12.84 9.82 -2.48
CA GLN A 68 -12.60 8.89 -1.36
C GLN A 68 -11.34 8.05 -1.61
N VAL A 69 -11.17 7.51 -2.83
CA VAL A 69 -9.98 6.75 -3.23
C VAL A 69 -8.73 7.62 -3.15
N ASP A 70 -8.82 8.85 -3.64
CA ASP A 70 -7.71 9.81 -3.59
C ASP A 70 -7.29 10.08 -2.16
N LYS A 71 -8.27 10.33 -1.28
CA LYS A 71 -8.00 10.58 0.13
C LYS A 71 -7.39 9.36 0.80
N LEU A 72 -7.87 8.16 0.48
CA LEU A 72 -7.31 6.91 0.98
C LEU A 72 -5.85 6.75 0.53
N ILE A 73 -5.54 6.97 -0.75
CA ILE A 73 -4.17 6.89 -1.28
C ILE A 73 -3.25 7.90 -0.59
N GLU A 74 -3.69 9.15 -0.43
CA GLU A 74 -2.96 10.20 0.28
C GLU A 74 -2.58 9.74 1.69
N ILE A 75 -3.52 9.15 2.43
CA ILE A 75 -3.28 8.64 3.77
C ILE A 75 -2.31 7.46 3.73
N LEU A 76 -2.51 6.47 2.84
CA LEU A 76 -1.66 5.28 2.74
C LEU A 76 -0.21 5.60 2.41
N LYS A 77 0.06 6.66 1.62
CA LYS A 77 1.43 7.16 1.35
C LYS A 77 2.18 7.59 2.61
N THR A 78 1.47 7.95 3.68
CA THR A 78 2.07 8.31 4.97
C THR A 78 2.31 7.10 5.87
N LYS A 79 1.72 5.94 5.55
CA LYS A 79 1.77 4.74 6.37
C LYS A 79 2.95 3.85 5.98
N ASN A 80 3.53 3.20 6.98
CA ASN A 80 4.41 2.07 6.74
C ASN A 80 3.57 0.79 6.67
N HIS A 81 4.03 -0.19 5.89
CA HIS A 81 3.48 -1.57 5.86
C HIS A 81 2.00 -1.70 5.49
N TRP A 82 1.41 -0.73 4.78
CA TRP A 82 0.00 -0.79 4.37
C TRP A 82 -0.29 -1.87 3.30
N LEU A 83 0.73 -2.27 2.52
CA LEU A 83 0.56 -3.14 1.37
C LEU A 83 -0.03 -4.51 1.73
N GLY A 84 0.50 -5.15 2.77
CA GLY A 84 0.01 -6.47 3.22
C GLY A 84 -1.46 -6.45 3.64
N PRO A 85 -1.85 -5.55 4.58
CA PRO A 85 -3.24 -5.37 4.95
C PRO A 85 -4.16 -4.99 3.79
N LEU A 86 -3.68 -4.18 2.81
CA LEU A 86 -4.48 -3.86 1.63
C LEU A 86 -4.75 -5.10 0.78
N ILE A 87 -3.73 -5.92 0.55
CA ILE A 87 -3.88 -7.19 -0.18
C ILE A 87 -4.87 -8.13 0.53
N ASP A 88 -4.77 -8.26 1.86
CA ASP A 88 -5.70 -9.08 2.64
C ASP A 88 -7.14 -8.53 2.54
N ALA A 89 -7.32 -7.22 2.61
CA ALA A 89 -8.63 -6.58 2.46
C ALA A 89 -9.22 -6.83 1.07
N LEU A 90 -8.42 -6.72 0.00
CA LEU A 90 -8.83 -7.04 -1.36
C LEU A 90 -9.26 -8.51 -1.52
N ILE A 91 -8.51 -9.44 -0.93
CA ILE A 91 -8.88 -10.86 -0.99
C ILE A 91 -10.22 -11.10 -0.27
N ARG A 92 -10.43 -10.49 0.90
CA ARG A 92 -11.67 -10.63 1.68
C ARG A 92 -12.88 -10.00 1.01
N SER A 93 -12.70 -8.95 0.22
CA SER A 93 -13.78 -8.33 -0.58
C SER A 93 -14.00 -9.00 -1.94
N GLY A 94 -13.40 -10.17 -2.18
CA GLY A 94 -13.55 -10.93 -3.44
C GLY A 94 -12.69 -10.40 -4.59
N GLN A 95 -11.82 -9.43 -4.35
CA GLN A 95 -10.96 -8.77 -5.33
C GLN A 95 -9.59 -9.45 -5.46
N ALA A 96 -9.58 -10.79 -5.44
CA ALA A 96 -8.36 -11.59 -5.45
C ALA A 96 -7.50 -11.36 -6.72
N THR A 97 -8.12 -11.05 -7.86
CA THR A 97 -7.40 -10.72 -9.10
C THR A 97 -6.59 -9.44 -8.94
N LEU A 98 -7.20 -8.38 -8.40
CA LEU A 98 -6.50 -7.12 -8.11
C LEU A 98 -5.40 -7.31 -7.07
N ALA A 99 -5.64 -8.13 -6.05
CA ALA A 99 -4.62 -8.47 -5.04
C ALA A 99 -3.39 -9.16 -5.66
N LYS A 100 -3.59 -10.07 -6.63
CA LYS A 100 -2.49 -10.74 -7.36
C LYS A 100 -1.70 -9.76 -8.24
N GLU A 101 -2.40 -8.87 -8.94
CA GLU A 101 -1.75 -7.83 -9.75
C GLU A 101 -0.92 -6.87 -8.89
N LEU A 102 -1.46 -6.49 -7.73
CA LEU A 102 -0.77 -5.66 -6.75
C LEU A 102 0.50 -6.33 -6.21
N LEU A 103 0.41 -7.62 -5.87
CA LEU A 103 1.57 -8.44 -5.49
C LEU A 103 2.62 -8.48 -6.61
N ALA A 104 2.21 -8.66 -7.86
CA ALA A 104 3.13 -8.70 -8.99
C ALA A 104 3.90 -7.38 -9.15
N ILE A 105 3.20 -6.23 -9.12
CA ILE A 105 3.80 -4.89 -9.19
C ILE A 105 4.85 -4.68 -8.09
N SER A 106 4.52 -5.11 -6.86
CA SER A 106 5.43 -5.00 -5.72
C SER A 106 6.66 -5.92 -5.79
N ARG A 107 6.60 -7.00 -6.58
CA ARG A 107 7.65 -8.03 -6.68
C ARG A 107 8.63 -7.73 -7.83
N THR A 108 8.17 -7.07 -8.88
CA THR A 108 8.93 -6.85 -10.13
C THR A 108 10.14 -5.91 -10.02
N LYS A 109 10.45 -5.31 -8.87
CA LYS A 109 11.58 -4.38 -8.70
C LYS A 109 12.61 -4.75 -7.62
N ASN A 110 12.48 -5.93 -7.02
CA ASN A 110 13.46 -6.47 -6.06
C ASN A 110 14.56 -7.34 -6.73
N ASN A 111 14.67 -7.32 -8.06
CA ASN A 111 15.75 -7.97 -8.82
C ASN A 111 16.63 -6.93 -9.51
#